data_AF-T0S080-F1
#
_entry.id   AF-T0S080-F1
#
_cell.length_a   1.000
_cell.length_b   1.000
_cell.length_c   1.000
_cell.angle_alpha   90.00
_cell.angle_beta   90.00
_cell.angle_gamma   90.00
#
_symmetry.space_group_name_H-M   'P 1'
#
loop_
_entity.id
_entity.type
_entity.pdbx_description
1 polymer ?
#
loop_
_entity_poly.entity_id
_entity_poly.type
_entity_poly.pdbx_seq_one_letter_code
_entity_poly.pdbx_strand_id
1 'polypeptide(L)'
;MTINWGEYLLEHYPQISGAFAGAFFSPNKTIEIYTKDLEVYEEATDFFKLIGFELESVNNVGICFNYPRIISMIINEAYFSLEDKMATVEDIDTAMKYGVNYPLGPFEWAQQIGHDKIVQVLDELHQVTGDPRYRASRKLRIHL
;
A
#
# COMPACT_ATOMS: atom_id res chain seq x y z
N MET A 1 -5.47 6.18 10.64
CA MET A 1 -6.54 5.78 9.72
C MET A 1 -6.36 4.29 9.61
N THR A 2 -7.11 3.49 10.37
CA THR A 2 -6.76 2.06 10.56
C THR A 2 -6.82 1.26 9.26
N ILE A 3 -5.80 0.47 8.96
CA ILE A 3 -5.72 -0.41 7.77
C ILE A 3 -6.61 -1.65 7.83
N ASN A 4 -7.34 -1.88 8.93
CA ASN A 4 -8.20 -3.06 9.13
C ASN A 4 -9.71 -2.76 9.05
N TRP A 5 -10.11 -1.58 8.58
CA TRP A 5 -11.54 -1.24 8.46
C TRP A 5 -12.30 -2.17 7.52
N GLY A 6 -11.69 -2.61 6.41
CA GLY A 6 -12.35 -3.47 5.43
C GLY A 6 -12.85 -4.77 6.05
N GLU A 7 -11.97 -5.49 6.74
CA GLU A 7 -12.29 -6.73 7.43
C GLU A 7 -13.32 -6.47 8.55
N TYR A 8 -13.05 -5.48 9.41
CA TYR A 8 -13.93 -5.12 10.52
C TYR A 8 -15.36 -4.83 10.03
N LEU A 9 -15.50 -4.02 8.99
CA LEU A 9 -16.80 -3.62 8.45
C LEU A 9 -17.57 -4.79 7.85
N LEU A 10 -16.88 -5.66 7.09
CA LEU A 10 -17.49 -6.84 6.49
C LEU A 10 -17.97 -7.85 7.54
N GLU A 11 -17.27 -7.97 8.66
CA GLU A 11 -17.62 -8.87 9.76
C GLU A 11 -18.79 -8.35 10.62
N HIS A 12 -18.80 -7.04 10.91
CA HIS A 12 -19.73 -6.47 11.89
C HIS A 12 -21.00 -5.88 11.25
N TYR A 13 -20.99 -5.64 9.95
CA TYR A 13 -22.11 -5.03 9.22
C TYR A 13 -22.45 -5.87 7.98
N PRO A 14 -23.32 -6.89 8.10
CA PRO A 14 -23.65 -7.80 7.01
C PRO A 14 -24.17 -7.13 5.74
N GLN A 15 -24.77 -5.94 5.88
CA GLN A 15 -25.26 -5.11 4.78
C GLN A 15 -24.14 -4.52 3.91
N ILE A 16 -22.90 -4.49 4.39
CA ILE A 16 -21.75 -4.04 3.60
C ILE A 16 -21.35 -5.17 2.65
N SER A 17 -21.33 -4.88 1.35
CA SER A 17 -21.10 -5.85 0.27
C SER A 17 -19.71 -5.77 -0.36
N GLY A 18 -18.86 -4.85 0.09
CA GLY A 18 -17.49 -4.73 -0.38
C GLY A 18 -16.65 -3.72 0.40
N ALA A 19 -15.36 -3.71 0.12
CA ALA A 19 -14.37 -2.78 0.67
C ALA A 19 -13.24 -2.59 -0.33
N PHE A 20 -12.63 -1.40 -0.35
CA PHE A 20 -11.55 -1.07 -1.29
C PHE A 20 -10.35 -0.41 -0.59
N ALA A 21 -9.19 -0.49 -1.22
CA ALA A 21 -7.94 0.08 -0.71
C ALA A 21 -7.92 1.61 -0.90
N GLY A 22 -8.02 2.36 0.19
CA GLY A 22 -7.99 3.83 0.18
C GLY A 22 -6.73 4.47 0.78
N ALA A 23 -5.73 3.68 1.21
CA ALA A 23 -4.58 4.18 1.96
C ALA A 23 -3.66 5.09 1.12
N PHE A 24 -3.39 4.70 -0.13
CA PHE A 24 -2.78 5.57 -1.14
C PHE A 24 -3.07 5.02 -2.55
N PHE A 25 -3.05 5.93 -3.53
CA PHE A 25 -3.38 5.61 -4.91
C PHE A 25 -2.19 5.05 -5.67
N SER A 26 -2.43 4.00 -6.43
CA SER A 26 -1.47 3.48 -7.40
C SER A 26 -1.16 4.54 -8.47
N PRO A 27 0.10 4.68 -8.92
CA PRO A 27 0.47 5.55 -10.04
C PRO A 27 -0.34 5.28 -11.32
N ASN A 28 -0.81 4.04 -11.49
CA ASN A 28 -1.63 3.63 -12.63
C ASN A 28 -3.13 3.90 -12.43
N LYS A 29 -3.51 4.61 -11.36
CA LYS A 29 -4.91 4.90 -11.01
C LYS A 29 -5.76 3.64 -10.81
N THR A 30 -5.14 2.58 -10.33
CA THR A 30 -5.81 1.34 -9.94
C THR A 30 -6.13 1.32 -8.45
N ILE A 31 -7.25 0.72 -8.08
CA ILE A 31 -7.70 0.53 -6.70
C ILE A 31 -8.07 -0.94 -6.51
N GLU A 32 -7.50 -1.57 -5.47
CA GLU A 32 -7.89 -2.92 -5.08
C GLU A 32 -9.26 -2.88 -4.41
N ILE A 33 -10.15 -3.80 -4.79
CA ILE A 33 -11.49 -3.93 -4.22
C ILE A 33 -11.83 -5.39 -3.95
N TYR A 34 -12.46 -5.65 -2.82
CA TYR A 34 -13.17 -6.88 -2.53
C TYR A 34 -14.67 -6.62 -2.59
N THR A 35 -15.42 -7.49 -3.24
CA THR A 35 -16.90 -7.52 -3.18
C THR A 35 -17.38 -8.94 -2.91
N LYS A 36 -18.57 -9.08 -2.32
CA LYS A 36 -19.21 -10.38 -2.08
C LYS A 36 -19.70 -11.02 -3.39
N ASP A 37 -20.20 -10.18 -4.30
CA ASP A 37 -20.91 -10.61 -5.50
C ASP A 37 -20.39 -9.86 -6.73
N LEU A 38 -20.54 -10.48 -7.92
CA LEU A 38 -20.07 -9.92 -9.19
C LEU A 38 -20.85 -8.66 -9.61
N GLU A 39 -22.17 -8.63 -9.35
CA GLU A 39 -23.02 -7.48 -9.67
C GLU A 39 -22.52 -6.20 -8.98
N VAL A 40 -22.17 -6.29 -7.69
CA VAL A 40 -21.61 -5.18 -6.91
C VAL A 40 -20.25 -4.74 -7.48
N TYR A 41 -19.43 -5.68 -7.94
CA TYR A 41 -18.15 -5.36 -8.57
C TYR A 41 -18.33 -4.60 -9.89
N GLU A 42 -19.27 -5.01 -10.73
CA GLU A 42 -19.56 -4.35 -12.00
C GLU A 42 -20.07 -2.93 -11.77
N GLU A 43 -21.02 -2.74 -10.86
CA GLU A 43 -21.54 -1.41 -10.49
C GLU A 43 -20.45 -0.50 -9.91
N ALA A 44 -19.63 -1.03 -9.00
CA ALA A 44 -18.50 -0.28 -8.43
C ALA A 44 -17.50 0.09 -9.53
N THR A 45 -17.21 -0.84 -10.45
CA THR A 45 -16.30 -0.60 -11.57
C THR A 45 -16.79 0.55 -12.45
N ASP A 46 -18.08 0.58 -12.76
CA ASP A 46 -18.66 1.67 -13.55
C ASP A 46 -18.57 3.01 -12.82
N PHE A 47 -18.84 3.03 -11.51
CA PHE A 47 -18.68 4.25 -10.70
C PHE A 47 -17.23 4.74 -10.66
N PHE A 48 -16.26 3.86 -10.36
CA PHE A 48 -14.86 4.26 -10.24
C PHE A 48 -14.26 4.68 -11.58
N LYS A 49 -14.68 4.08 -12.70
CA LYS A 49 -14.33 4.52 -14.05
C LYS A 49 -14.77 5.96 -14.31
N LEU A 50 -15.97 6.36 -13.86
CA LEU A 50 -16.47 7.73 -14.04
C LEU A 50 -15.60 8.78 -13.33
N ILE A 51 -14.96 8.41 -12.22
CA ILE A 51 -14.04 9.29 -11.47
C ILE A 51 -12.57 9.08 -11.84
N GLY A 52 -12.28 8.30 -12.90
CA GLY A 52 -10.95 8.14 -13.48
C GLY A 52 -10.06 7.11 -12.82
N PHE A 53 -10.64 6.15 -12.09
CA PHE A 53 -9.94 5.02 -11.50
C PHE A 53 -10.40 3.69 -12.11
N GLU A 54 -9.49 2.74 -12.17
CA GLU A 54 -9.79 1.35 -12.52
C GLU A 54 -9.78 0.48 -11.26
N LEU A 55 -10.65 -0.53 -11.21
CA LEU A 55 -10.73 -1.45 -10.08
C LEU A 55 -10.05 -2.77 -10.42
N GLU A 56 -9.33 -3.30 -9.43
CA GLU A 56 -8.74 -4.63 -9.47
C GLU A 56 -9.37 -5.48 -8.36
N SER A 57 -10.06 -6.55 -8.75
CA SER A 57 -10.70 -7.45 -7.79
C SER A 57 -9.68 -8.26 -7.01
N VAL A 58 -9.87 -8.35 -5.69
CA VAL A 58 -9.09 -9.22 -4.80
C VAL A 58 -9.99 -10.21 -4.09
N ASN A 59 -9.43 -11.38 -3.74
CA ASN A 59 -10.19 -12.45 -3.10
C ASN A 59 -10.52 -12.18 -1.62
N ASN A 60 -9.74 -11.33 -0.95
CA ASN A 60 -9.90 -10.98 0.45
C ASN A 60 -9.25 -9.61 0.71
N VAL A 61 -9.86 -8.82 1.59
CA VAL A 61 -9.32 -7.54 2.07
C VAL A 61 -8.03 -7.72 2.87
N GLY A 62 -7.95 -8.78 3.70
CA GLY A 62 -6.90 -8.98 4.69
C GLY A 62 -6.59 -7.73 5.52
N ILE A 63 -5.36 -7.65 6.01
CA ILE A 63 -4.83 -6.46 6.66
C ILE A 63 -4.14 -5.61 5.60
N CYS A 64 -4.69 -4.42 5.30
CA CYS A 64 -4.10 -3.41 4.40
C CYS A 64 -4.10 -3.74 2.89
N PHE A 65 -4.87 -4.71 2.42
CA PHE A 65 -4.82 -5.17 1.03
C PHE A 65 -3.38 -5.56 0.58
N ASN A 66 -3.11 -5.68 -0.73
CA ASN A 66 -1.80 -6.14 -1.20
C ASN A 66 -0.90 -4.96 -1.54
N TYR A 67 -1.38 -4.03 -2.39
CA TYR A 67 -0.55 -2.95 -2.90
C TYR A 67 0.00 -2.08 -1.77
N PRO A 68 -0.82 -1.56 -0.82
CA PRO A 68 -0.30 -0.68 0.21
C PRO A 68 0.71 -1.35 1.14
N ARG A 69 0.47 -2.62 1.46
CA ARG A 69 1.34 -3.44 2.29
C ARG A 69 2.68 -3.71 1.61
N ILE A 70 2.67 -4.15 0.36
CA ILE A 70 3.89 -4.57 -0.36
C ILE A 70 4.78 -3.37 -0.66
N ILE A 71 4.20 -2.29 -1.19
CA ILE A 71 5.03 -1.13 -1.57
C ILE A 71 5.63 -0.44 -0.33
N SER A 72 4.89 -0.37 0.77
CA SER A 72 5.42 0.19 2.03
C SER A 72 6.61 -0.62 2.55
N MET A 73 6.57 -1.95 2.40
CA MET A 73 7.69 -2.83 2.78
C MET A 73 8.91 -2.67 1.87
N ILE A 74 8.70 -2.56 0.55
CA ILE A 74 9.80 -2.30 -0.41
C ILE A 74 10.49 -0.99 -0.08
N ILE A 75 9.71 0.06 0.18
CA ILE A 75 10.22 1.37 0.56
C ILE A 75 10.97 1.27 1.89
N ASN A 76 10.38 0.62 2.89
CA ASN A 76 11.01 0.49 4.21
C ASN A 76 12.37 -0.23 4.14
N GLU A 77 12.47 -1.28 3.32
CA GLU A 77 13.72 -2.02 3.11
C GLU A 77 14.80 -1.14 2.45
N ALA A 78 14.43 -0.33 1.46
CA ALA A 78 15.35 0.63 0.87
C ALA A 78 15.89 1.63 1.91
N TYR A 79 15.03 2.09 2.83
CA TYR A 79 15.45 2.95 3.93
C TYR A 79 16.34 2.25 4.96
N PHE A 80 16.17 0.94 5.21
CA PHE A 80 17.12 0.17 6.02
C PHE A 80 18.50 0.09 5.33
N SER A 81 18.54 -0.24 4.04
CA SER A 81 19.78 -0.27 3.27
C SER A 81 20.53 1.09 3.29
N LEU A 82 19.76 2.19 3.20
CA LEU A 82 20.30 3.54 3.33
C LEU A 82 20.79 3.85 4.76
N GLU A 83 20.08 3.38 5.79
CA GLU A 83 20.48 3.52 7.20
C GLU A 83 21.82 2.82 7.47
N ASP A 84 21.99 1.64 6.89
CA ASP A 84 23.21 0.82 6.96
C ASP A 84 24.35 1.35 6.05
N LYS A 85 24.10 2.43 5.30
CA LYS A 85 25.05 3.09 4.39
C LYS A 85 25.61 2.16 3.31
N MET A 86 24.80 1.22 2.84
CA MET A 86 25.21 0.26 1.81
C MET A 86 25.37 0.92 0.42
N ALA A 87 24.56 1.94 0.14
CA ALA A 87 24.53 2.65 -1.14
C ALA A 87 23.88 4.04 -0.97
N THR A 88 23.99 4.89 -1.99
CA THR A 88 23.27 6.18 -2.04
C THR A 88 21.80 5.99 -2.43
N VAL A 89 20.98 7.03 -2.26
CA VAL A 89 19.57 7.04 -2.70
C VAL A 89 19.49 6.76 -4.20
N GLU A 90 20.33 7.43 -4.98
CA GLU A 90 20.40 7.33 -6.43
C GLU A 90 20.82 5.93 -6.89
N ASP A 91 21.80 5.32 -6.22
CA ASP A 91 22.26 3.96 -6.53
C ASP A 91 21.16 2.92 -6.29
N ILE A 92 20.45 3.02 -5.17
CA ILE A 92 19.36 2.09 -4.82
C ILE A 92 18.20 2.25 -5.80
N ASP A 93 17.75 3.46 -6.09
CA ASP A 93 16.68 3.70 -7.07
C ASP A 93 17.09 3.22 -8.46
N THR A 94 18.34 3.44 -8.87
CA THR A 94 18.91 2.95 -10.14
C THR A 94 18.91 1.42 -10.18
N ALA A 95 19.36 0.76 -9.11
CA ALA A 95 19.38 -0.70 -9.02
C ALA A 95 17.97 -1.28 -9.11
N MET A 96 16.97 -0.68 -8.47
CA MET A 96 15.60 -1.18 -8.51
C MET A 96 14.91 -0.91 -9.85
N LYS A 97 15.16 0.24 -10.47
CA LYS A 97 14.63 0.56 -11.81
C LYS A 97 15.26 -0.32 -12.89
N TYR A 98 16.58 -0.47 -12.91
CA TYR A 98 17.26 -1.18 -14.01
C TYR A 98 17.59 -2.64 -13.72
N GLY A 99 17.61 -3.05 -12.45
CA GLY A 99 17.87 -4.44 -12.04
C GLY A 99 16.60 -5.31 -12.01
N VAL A 100 15.46 -4.75 -11.56
CA VAL A 100 14.17 -5.49 -11.48
C VAL A 100 13.04 -4.82 -12.25
N ASN A 101 13.37 -3.83 -13.09
CA ASN A 101 12.44 -3.16 -14.01
C ASN A 101 11.24 -2.49 -13.30
N TYR A 102 11.47 -1.91 -12.12
CA TYR A 102 10.46 -1.07 -11.49
C TYR A 102 10.29 0.26 -12.26
N PRO A 103 9.06 0.77 -12.40
CA PRO A 103 8.81 2.03 -13.10
C PRO A 103 9.37 3.24 -12.34
N LEU A 104 9.50 3.13 -11.02
CA LEU A 104 10.09 4.13 -10.13
C LEU A 104 10.93 3.40 -9.08
N GLY A 105 11.94 4.08 -8.56
CA GLY A 105 12.71 3.59 -7.42
C GLY A 105 11.94 3.70 -6.10
N PRO A 106 12.36 2.96 -5.06
CA PRO A 106 11.77 3.07 -3.72
C PRO A 106 11.69 4.49 -3.15
N PHE A 107 12.70 5.33 -3.36
CA PHE A 107 12.70 6.69 -2.82
C PHE A 107 11.80 7.62 -3.64
N GLU A 108 11.78 7.46 -4.96
CA GLU A 108 10.80 8.12 -5.84
C GLU A 108 9.34 7.78 -5.44
N TRP A 109 9.04 6.51 -5.15
CA TRP A 109 7.72 6.13 -4.63
C TRP A 109 7.43 6.75 -3.27
N ALA A 110 8.41 6.77 -2.36
CA ALA A 110 8.24 7.38 -1.05
C ALA A 110 7.83 8.85 -1.15
N GLN A 111 8.48 9.60 -2.06
CA GLN A 111 8.17 11.00 -2.33
C GLN A 111 6.76 11.19 -2.92
N GLN A 112 6.32 10.31 -3.81
CA GLN A 112 4.99 10.42 -4.43
C GLN A 112 3.85 10.05 -3.46
N ILE A 113 4.04 9.01 -2.65
CA ILE A 113 3.01 8.52 -1.72
C ILE A 113 2.92 9.44 -0.49
N GLY A 114 4.08 9.82 0.05
CA GLY A 114 4.24 10.54 1.32
C GLY A 114 4.80 9.62 2.41
N HIS A 115 5.93 10.03 3.01
CA HIS A 115 6.63 9.29 4.06
C HIS A 115 5.75 9.04 5.29
N ASP A 116 4.92 10.02 5.64
CA ASP A 116 3.95 9.95 6.74
C ASP A 116 2.95 8.82 6.56
N LYS A 117 2.37 8.68 5.35
CA LYS A 117 1.43 7.60 5.04
C LYS A 117 2.09 6.23 5.07
N ILE A 118 3.32 6.14 4.58
CA ILE A 118 4.07 4.88 4.58
C ILE A 118 4.39 4.46 6.01
N VAL A 119 4.88 5.38 6.84
CA VAL A 119 5.12 5.12 8.27
C VAL A 119 3.83 4.73 8.96
N GLN A 120 2.71 5.40 8.67
CA GLN A 120 1.41 5.05 9.22
C GLN A 120 0.99 3.62 8.86
N VAL A 121 1.09 3.22 7.59
CA VAL A 121 0.76 1.86 7.15
C VAL A 121 1.63 0.82 7.88
N LEU A 122 2.94 1.07 7.98
CA LEU A 122 3.88 0.19 8.68
C LEU A 122 3.59 0.08 10.18
N ASP A 123 3.30 1.20 10.84
CA ASP A 123 3.00 1.23 12.26
C ASP A 123 1.69 0.51 12.59
N GLU A 124 0.67 0.71 11.76
CA GLU A 124 -0.60 0.02 11.93
C GLU A 124 -0.47 -1.48 11.59
N LEU A 125 0.31 -1.87 10.58
CA LEU A 125 0.63 -3.27 10.29
C LEU A 125 1.34 -3.92 11.48
N HIS A 126 2.34 -3.24 12.04
CA HIS A 126 3.07 -3.70 13.22
C HIS A 126 2.15 -3.81 14.44
N GLN A 127 1.26 -2.84 14.65
CA GLN A 127 0.32 -2.85 15.76
C GLN A 127 -0.69 -4.01 15.68
N VAL A 128 -1.27 -4.24 14.50
CA VAL A 128 -2.29 -5.28 14.30
C VAL A 128 -1.68 -6.67 14.33
N THR A 129 -0.51 -6.85 13.72
CA THR A 129 0.10 -8.18 13.57
C THR A 129 1.06 -8.56 14.70
N GLY A 130 1.64 -7.58 15.40
CA GLY A 130 2.75 -7.78 16.32
C GLY A 130 4.05 -8.23 15.65
N ASP A 131 4.10 -8.26 14.31
CA ASP A 131 5.22 -8.82 13.56
C ASP A 131 6.31 -7.75 13.32
N PRO A 132 7.53 -7.93 13.87
CA PRO A 132 8.58 -6.93 13.82
C PRO A 132 9.06 -6.59 12.40
N ARG A 133 8.75 -7.41 11.38
CA ARG A 133 9.08 -7.06 9.99
C ARG A 133 8.43 -5.76 9.52
N TYR A 134 7.30 -5.38 10.13
CA TYR A 134 6.60 -4.13 9.82
C TYR A 134 7.15 -2.91 10.55
N ARG A 135 8.19 -3.06 11.36
CA ARG A 135 8.81 -1.92 12.03
C ARG A 135 9.38 -0.94 11.00
N ALA A 136 8.82 0.26 10.94
CA ALA A 136 9.37 1.33 10.11
C ALA A 136 10.80 1.67 10.55
N SER A 137 11.71 1.76 9.57
CA SER A 137 13.11 2.14 9.78
C SER A 137 13.23 3.54 10.37
N ARG A 138 14.33 3.79 11.10
CA ARG A 138 14.55 5.10 11.70
C ARG A 138 14.79 6.14 10.62
N LYS A 139 15.54 5.77 9.57
CA LYS A 139 15.81 6.65 8.43
C LYS A 139 14.51 7.08 7.73
N LEU A 140 13.52 6.20 7.57
CA LEU A 140 12.23 6.58 6.98
C LEU A 140 11.49 7.61 7.85
N ARG A 141 11.49 7.44 9.18
CA ARG A 141 10.79 8.34 10.12
C ARG A 141 11.35 9.75 10.22
N ILE A 142 12.62 9.97 9.89
CA ILE A 142 13.22 11.33 9.97
C ILE A 142 12.96 12.18 8.72
N HIS A 143 12.27 11.64 7.72
CA HIS A 143 11.84 12.37 6.52
C HIS A 143 10.36 12.82 6.62
N LEU A 144 9.80 12.84 7.82
CA LEU A 144 8.47 13.39 8.13
C LEU A 144 8.48 14.92 8.15
#